data_AF-B7G4I7-F1
#
_entry.id   AF-B7G4I7-F1
#
_cell.length_a   1.000
_cell.length_b   1.000
_cell.length_c   1.000
_cell.angle_alpha   90.00
_cell.angle_beta   90.00
_cell.angle_gamma   90.00
#
_symmetry.space_group_name_H-M   'P 1'
#
loop_
_entity.id
_entity.type
_entity.pdbx_description
1 polymer ?
#
loop_
_entity_poly.entity_id
_entity_poly.type
_entity_poly.pdbx_seq_one_letter_code
_entity_poly.pdbx_strand_id
1 'polypeptide(L)'
;MITRRGEMLLGLNWILLLYPTTEFQVAHSRCIGRLFSTVHDDDTNHNQLSNNDQDRPLPWMNCGVLISSFSDGVMPNEDAQIFLQRGLVNALLLEERHRLEHAVKASAIQSPCCGPDVTVLDRLQDVDRRIEQVEKYATPLDLLNAHEPVSIRLLYIPTAMYAIRSNSENTPGKQRQRARADGKKRRTRIVDVLKELIPTENTTILAATLDFDDGSVKQTEGAASQAVFPQSGKDAMRDWEPHIIYVEGGNTFWLYHCIEKGHWNEDLVRYCTGPRQGVYCGSSAGAIVAGASIETACWKGLDDPTVVPGRNGYKDWKNVTGLRLVGATSIFPHMEDRWADTVREKQEKLREPVLCLRDDEALCVSGHKQLAYVTKGAQIAS
;
A
#
# COMPACT_ATOMS: atom_id res chain seq x y z
N MET A 1 -61.84 32.38 -24.18
CA MET A 1 -61.55 31.29 -25.16
C MET A 1 -60.05 31.24 -25.35
N ILE A 2 -59.44 30.05 -25.28
CA ILE A 2 -57.99 29.77 -25.47
C ILE A 2 -57.03 30.40 -24.43
N THR A 3 -56.42 29.53 -23.63
CA THR A 3 -55.28 29.77 -22.74
C THR A 3 -53.95 29.60 -23.47
N ARG A 4 -52.89 30.29 -23.00
CA ARG A 4 -51.49 29.97 -23.34
C ARG A 4 -50.53 30.34 -22.20
N ARG A 5 -49.75 29.34 -21.78
CA ARG A 5 -48.37 29.35 -21.21
C ARG A 5 -48.08 30.26 -19.99
N GLY A 6 -47.18 29.88 -19.08
CA GLY A 6 -46.25 28.76 -19.12
C GLY A 6 -45.66 28.41 -17.74
N GLU A 7 -44.70 27.49 -17.73
CA GLU A 7 -44.13 26.87 -16.52
C GLU A 7 -43.29 27.83 -15.67
N MET A 8 -43.14 27.49 -14.39
CA MET A 8 -42.25 28.17 -13.46
C MET A 8 -41.35 27.14 -12.76
N LEU A 9 -40.09 27.04 -13.22
CA LEU A 9 -39.03 26.29 -12.54
C LEU A 9 -38.34 27.24 -11.55
N LEU A 10 -38.45 26.94 -10.25
CA LEU A 10 -37.77 27.71 -9.20
C LEU A 10 -36.39 27.12 -8.91
N GLY A 11 -35.34 27.78 -9.42
CA GLY A 11 -33.97 27.60 -8.95
C GLY A 11 -33.71 28.47 -7.73
N LEU A 12 -33.34 27.86 -6.60
CA LEU A 12 -32.94 28.59 -5.39
C LEU A 12 -31.46 28.93 -5.45
N ASN A 13 -31.16 30.22 -5.64
CA ASN A 13 -29.83 30.79 -5.48
C ASN A 13 -29.92 31.86 -4.39
N TRP A 14 -29.38 31.59 -3.20
CA TRP A 14 -29.29 32.56 -2.11
C TRP A 14 -27.83 32.81 -1.76
N ILE A 15 -27.38 34.04 -2.00
CA ILE A 15 -26.02 34.53 -1.73
C ILE A 15 -25.97 35.24 -0.38
N LEU A 16 -24.81 35.14 0.30
CA LEU A 16 -24.54 35.76 1.59
C LEU A 16 -24.46 37.31 1.52
N LEU A 17 -25.09 37.95 2.51
CA LEU A 17 -24.81 39.26 3.11
C LEU A 17 -25.22 39.13 4.59
N LEU A 18 -24.57 39.64 5.65
CA LEU A 18 -23.42 40.54 5.87
C LEU A 18 -22.38 39.78 6.75
N TYR A 19 -21.36 40.29 7.46
CA TYR A 19 -20.78 41.61 7.80
C TYR A 19 -19.22 41.47 7.85
N PRO A 20 -18.42 42.56 7.87
CA PRO A 20 -16.96 42.47 7.90
C PRO A 20 -16.35 42.63 9.31
N THR A 21 -15.57 41.64 9.75
CA THR A 21 -14.50 41.82 10.75
C THR A 21 -13.24 41.09 10.28
N THR A 22 -12.11 41.79 10.33
CA THR A 22 -10.81 41.33 9.81
C THR A 22 -10.12 40.34 10.76
N GLU A 23 -9.16 39.58 10.21
CA GLU A 23 -8.18 38.73 10.92
C GLU A 23 -8.67 37.42 11.58
N PHE A 24 -9.37 36.53 10.86
CA PHE A 24 -9.39 35.09 11.24
C PHE A 24 -9.57 34.07 10.08
N GLN A 25 -9.36 34.46 8.82
CA GLN A 25 -9.95 33.74 7.67
C GLN A 25 -9.02 32.83 6.84
N VAL A 26 -7.76 32.58 7.25
CA VAL A 26 -6.82 31.76 6.44
C VAL A 26 -6.97 30.25 6.66
N ALA A 27 -7.44 29.80 7.83
CA ALA A 27 -7.59 28.37 8.14
C ALA A 27 -8.92 27.76 7.60
N HIS A 28 -10.05 28.43 7.81
CA HIS A 28 -11.38 27.86 7.52
C HIS A 28 -11.64 27.60 6.02
N SER A 29 -11.04 28.37 5.11
CA SER A 29 -11.37 28.30 3.68
C SER A 29 -10.80 27.06 2.96
N ARG A 30 -9.85 26.32 3.57
CA ARG A 30 -9.29 25.09 2.97
C ARG A 30 -10.11 23.84 3.24
N CYS A 31 -10.79 23.77 4.40
CA CYS A 31 -11.52 22.58 4.84
C CYS A 31 -12.84 22.42 4.05
N ILE A 32 -13.59 23.51 3.85
CA ILE A 32 -14.89 23.48 3.17
C ILE A 32 -14.75 23.23 1.65
N GLY A 33 -13.65 23.70 1.03
CA GLY A 33 -13.45 23.59 -0.43
C GLY A 33 -13.31 22.16 -0.98
N ARG A 34 -13.00 21.16 -0.15
CA ARG A 34 -12.91 19.74 -0.56
C ARG A 34 -14.23 18.97 -0.45
N LEU A 35 -15.18 19.42 0.36
CA LEU A 35 -16.40 18.65 0.66
C LEU A 35 -17.42 18.60 -0.49
N PHE A 36 -17.21 19.36 -1.58
CA PHE A 36 -18.17 19.53 -2.68
C PHE A 36 -17.66 19.13 -4.07
N SER A 37 -16.50 18.47 -4.19
CA SER A 37 -16.12 17.83 -5.46
C SER A 37 -16.89 16.53 -5.65
N THR A 38 -17.94 16.56 -6.46
CA THR A 38 -18.66 15.34 -6.88
C THR A 38 -17.76 14.46 -7.73
N VAL A 39 -17.42 13.28 -7.22
CA VAL A 39 -16.84 12.20 -8.04
C VAL A 39 -17.92 11.71 -9.00
N HIS A 40 -17.61 11.69 -10.30
CA HIS A 40 -18.35 10.88 -11.26
C HIS A 40 -17.66 9.52 -11.35
N ASP A 41 -18.38 8.47 -10.96
CA ASP A 41 -17.98 7.09 -11.25
C ASP A 41 -18.32 6.78 -12.71
N ASP A 42 -17.42 7.12 -13.63
CA ASP A 42 -17.50 6.68 -15.03
C ASP A 42 -17.01 5.23 -15.15
N ASP A 43 -17.95 4.30 -14.98
CA ASP A 43 -17.77 2.89 -15.35
C ASP A 43 -17.78 2.71 -16.88
N THR A 44 -16.98 1.76 -17.38
CA THR A 44 -16.95 1.22 -18.76
C THR A 44 -16.26 2.03 -19.89
N ASN A 45 -14.96 1.76 -20.11
CA ASN A 45 -14.47 1.19 -21.39
C ASN A 45 -13.00 0.74 -21.30
N HIS A 46 -12.72 -0.54 -21.55
CA HIS A 46 -11.35 -1.07 -21.67
C HIS A 46 -10.98 -1.40 -23.13
N ASN A 47 -9.66 -1.38 -23.39
CA ASN A 47 -8.98 -1.80 -24.62
C ASN A 47 -9.06 -0.88 -25.85
N GLN A 48 -8.49 0.32 -25.71
CA GLN A 48 -7.48 0.80 -26.67
C GLN A 48 -6.39 1.58 -25.92
N LEU A 49 -5.22 0.96 -25.72
CA LEU A 49 -4.03 1.64 -25.20
C LEU A 49 -3.44 2.52 -26.30
N SER A 50 -3.83 3.79 -26.33
CA SER A 50 -3.27 4.80 -27.23
C SER A 50 -1.79 5.05 -26.91
N ASN A 51 -0.95 5.22 -27.93
CA ASN A 51 0.51 5.46 -27.80
C ASN A 51 0.93 6.76 -27.08
N ASN A 52 0.00 7.54 -26.54
CA ASN A 52 0.27 8.80 -25.80
C ASN A 52 0.59 8.58 -24.31
N ASP A 53 0.77 7.33 -23.85
CA ASP A 53 0.99 7.01 -22.43
C ASP A 53 2.40 7.35 -21.90
N GLN A 54 3.26 7.96 -22.73
CA GLN A 54 4.63 8.37 -22.33
C GLN A 54 4.66 9.62 -21.43
N ASP A 55 3.62 10.46 -21.47
CA ASP A 55 3.55 11.70 -20.69
C ASP A 55 2.85 11.55 -19.33
N ARG A 56 2.32 10.35 -19.01
CA ARG A 56 1.71 10.12 -17.69
C ARG A 56 2.79 10.05 -16.61
N PRO A 57 2.65 10.77 -15.49
CA PRO A 57 3.58 10.65 -14.37
C PRO A 57 3.59 9.20 -13.88
N LEU A 58 4.79 8.63 -13.74
CA LEU A 58 4.93 7.27 -13.25
C LEU A 58 4.30 7.13 -11.85
N PRO A 59 3.66 5.98 -11.53
CA PRO A 59 3.13 5.77 -10.20
C PRO A 59 4.26 5.89 -9.16
N TRP A 60 3.92 6.41 -7.98
CA TRP A 60 4.87 6.48 -6.86
C TRP A 60 4.11 6.18 -5.58
N MET A 61 4.54 5.15 -4.84
CA MET A 61 3.85 4.75 -3.61
C MET A 61 3.93 5.85 -2.55
N ASN A 62 2.81 6.11 -1.87
CA ASN A 62 2.75 7.12 -0.82
C ASN A 62 3.68 6.80 0.35
N CYS A 63 3.71 5.53 0.77
CA CYS A 63 4.62 5.00 1.78
C CYS A 63 4.94 3.53 1.48
N GLY A 64 6.22 3.17 1.51
CA GLY A 64 6.59 1.77 1.54
C GLY A 64 8.05 1.47 1.85
N VAL A 65 8.30 0.20 2.13
CA VAL A 65 9.58 -0.34 2.58
C VAL A 65 9.91 -1.56 1.74
N LEU A 66 10.96 -1.48 0.92
CA LEU A 66 11.42 -2.60 0.10
C LEU A 66 12.71 -3.18 0.69
N ILE A 67 12.75 -4.50 0.87
CA ILE A 67 13.80 -5.20 1.61
C ILE A 67 14.21 -6.48 0.90
N SER A 68 15.43 -6.93 1.19
CA SER A 68 15.88 -8.27 0.83
C SER A 68 15.27 -9.33 1.76
N SER A 69 15.26 -9.07 3.08
CA SER A 69 14.76 -9.99 4.10
C SER A 69 14.11 -9.23 5.26
N PHE A 70 13.03 -9.77 5.85
CA PHE A 70 12.38 -9.16 7.01
C PHE A 70 13.20 -9.27 8.30
N SER A 71 13.85 -10.42 8.50
CA SER A 71 14.67 -10.66 9.70
C SER A 71 15.89 -9.77 9.79
N ASP A 72 16.37 -9.27 8.66
CA ASP A 72 17.70 -8.69 8.53
C ASP A 72 17.61 -7.23 8.04
N GLY A 73 16.64 -6.91 7.17
CA GLY A 73 16.43 -5.56 6.63
C GLY A 73 15.50 -4.68 7.47
N VAL A 74 14.59 -5.25 8.28
CA VAL A 74 13.67 -4.48 9.15
C VAL A 74 13.99 -4.67 10.63
N MET A 75 14.03 -5.90 11.13
CA MET A 75 14.12 -6.14 12.59
C MET A 75 15.37 -5.58 13.31
N PRO A 76 16.57 -5.47 12.68
CA PRO A 76 17.72 -4.78 13.27
C PRO A 76 17.90 -3.34 12.74
N ASN A 77 16.95 -2.82 11.95
CA ASN A 77 17.02 -1.54 11.25
C ASN A 77 16.03 -0.55 11.86
N GLU A 78 16.51 0.19 12.86
CA GLU A 78 15.72 1.17 13.62
C GLU A 78 15.13 2.26 12.72
N ASP A 79 15.89 2.78 11.74
CA ASP A 79 15.39 3.78 10.80
C ASP A 79 14.23 3.24 9.93
N ALA A 80 14.33 1.99 9.46
CA ALA A 80 13.26 1.35 8.70
C ALA A 80 12.02 1.07 9.56
N GLN A 81 12.21 0.74 10.84
CA GLN A 81 11.14 0.57 11.82
C GLN A 81 10.42 1.88 12.13
N ILE A 82 11.16 2.97 12.37
CA ILE A 82 10.61 4.31 12.58
C ILE A 82 9.87 4.78 11.31
N PHE A 83 10.40 4.51 10.11
CA PHE A 83 9.72 4.82 8.86
C PHE A 83 8.42 4.03 8.69
N LEU A 84 8.43 2.71 8.98
CA LEU A 84 7.24 1.86 8.96
C LEU A 84 6.19 2.33 9.97
N GLN A 85 6.61 2.69 11.19
CA GLN A 85 5.75 3.26 12.22
C GLN A 85 5.13 4.59 11.79
N ARG A 86 5.90 5.51 11.17
CA ARG A 86 5.38 6.75 10.56
C ARG A 86 4.28 6.46 9.53
N GLY A 87 4.54 5.51 8.63
CA GLY A 87 3.57 5.10 7.60
C GLY A 87 2.26 4.58 8.20
N LEU A 88 2.34 3.72 9.21
CA LEU A 88 1.18 3.15 9.90
C LEU A 88 0.38 4.20 10.69
N VAL A 89 1.05 5.07 11.44
CA VAL A 89 0.42 6.19 12.16
C VAL A 89 -0.31 7.12 11.19
N ASN A 90 0.33 7.48 10.07
CA ASN A 90 -0.29 8.29 9.03
C ASN A 90 -1.53 7.61 8.43
N ALA A 91 -1.47 6.31 8.11
CA ALA A 91 -2.61 5.56 7.58
C ALA A 91 -3.80 5.54 8.56
N LEU A 92 -3.54 5.35 9.87
CA LEU A 92 -4.56 5.39 10.92
C LEU A 92 -5.20 6.77 11.08
N LEU A 93 -4.40 7.85 11.05
CA LEU A 93 -4.92 9.22 11.11
C LEU A 93 -5.75 9.58 9.87
N LEU A 94 -5.39 9.06 8.69
CA LEU A 94 -6.16 9.25 7.45
C LEU A 94 -7.49 8.49 7.47
N GLU A 95 -7.54 7.29 8.06
CA GLU A 95 -8.80 6.59 8.35
C GLU A 95 -9.67 7.40 9.32
N GLU A 96 -9.09 7.91 10.43
CA GLU A 96 -9.84 8.75 11.38
C GLU A 96 -10.40 10.00 10.68
N ARG A 97 -9.59 10.67 9.84
CA ARG A 97 -10.03 11.84 9.06
C ARG A 97 -11.21 11.49 8.17
N HIS A 98 -11.12 10.41 7.39
CA HIS A 98 -12.18 10.05 6.45
C HIS A 98 -13.50 9.73 7.16
N ARG A 99 -13.43 9.03 8.31
CA ARG A 99 -14.58 8.77 9.18
C ARG A 99 -15.21 10.06 9.71
N LEU A 100 -14.39 11.05 10.09
CA LEU A 100 -14.85 12.35 10.57
C LEU A 100 -15.43 13.22 9.44
N GLU A 101 -14.81 13.25 8.26
CA GLU A 101 -15.35 13.89 7.05
C GLU A 101 -16.76 13.38 6.72
N HIS A 102 -16.95 12.06 6.77
CA HIS A 102 -18.26 11.43 6.56
C HIS A 102 -19.28 11.83 7.65
N ALA A 103 -18.86 11.89 8.92
CA ALA A 103 -19.72 12.32 10.03
C ALA A 103 -20.10 13.82 9.97
N VAL A 104 -19.18 14.70 9.57
CA VAL A 104 -19.47 16.12 9.28
C VAL A 104 -20.50 16.22 8.17
N LYS A 105 -20.32 15.49 7.06
CA LYS A 105 -21.27 15.45 5.94
C LYS A 105 -22.66 14.94 6.37
N ALA A 106 -22.72 13.87 7.15
CA ALA A 106 -23.96 13.29 7.65
C ALA A 106 -24.72 14.24 8.59
N SER A 107 -24.04 14.87 9.55
CA SER A 107 -24.66 15.82 10.48
C SER A 107 -25.21 17.06 9.77
N ALA A 108 -24.48 17.62 8.80
CA ALA A 108 -24.94 18.74 7.99
C ALA A 108 -26.21 18.41 7.17
N ILE A 109 -26.37 17.17 6.69
CA ILE A 109 -27.59 16.71 6.01
C ILE A 109 -28.76 16.56 7.00
N GLN A 110 -28.49 16.07 8.21
CA GLN A 110 -29.52 15.86 9.23
C GLN A 110 -30.06 17.16 9.85
N SER A 111 -29.26 18.22 9.92
CA SER A 111 -29.70 19.53 10.43
C SER A 111 -29.30 20.71 9.53
N PRO A 112 -29.98 20.91 8.39
CA PRO A 112 -29.65 21.98 7.44
C PRO A 112 -29.69 23.39 8.03
N CYS A 113 -30.45 23.61 9.12
CA CYS A 113 -30.59 24.90 9.79
C CYS A 113 -29.55 25.15 10.89
N CYS A 114 -28.89 24.10 11.41
CA CYS A 114 -27.89 24.23 12.48
C CYS A 114 -26.45 24.05 11.98
N GLY A 115 -26.26 23.54 10.75
CA GLY A 115 -24.94 23.22 10.21
C GLY A 115 -24.40 21.86 10.71
N PRO A 116 -23.12 21.55 10.44
CA PRO A 116 -22.47 20.34 10.94
C PRO A 116 -22.28 20.36 12.46
N ASP A 117 -22.12 19.18 13.06
CA ASP A 117 -21.74 19.06 14.47
C ASP A 117 -20.34 19.65 14.69
N VAL A 118 -20.28 20.74 15.48
CA VAL A 118 -19.05 21.47 15.80
C VAL A 118 -18.04 20.57 16.50
N THR A 119 -18.48 19.63 17.34
CA THR A 119 -17.60 18.67 18.05
C THR A 119 -16.87 17.76 17.06
N VAL A 120 -17.55 17.34 15.99
CA VAL A 120 -16.97 16.50 14.94
C VAL A 120 -16.04 17.32 14.07
N LEU A 121 -16.38 18.58 13.79
CA LEU A 121 -15.54 19.51 13.05
C LEU A 121 -14.23 19.85 13.79
N ASP A 122 -14.31 20.10 15.11
CA ASP A 122 -13.13 20.36 15.95
C ASP A 122 -12.20 19.14 15.99
N ARG A 123 -12.76 17.91 16.11
CA ARG A 123 -11.99 16.66 15.98
C ARG A 123 -11.33 16.54 14.61
N LEU A 124 -12.02 16.90 13.53
CA LEU A 124 -11.50 16.85 12.16
C LEU A 124 -10.28 17.79 12.00
N GLN A 125 -10.39 19.02 12.52
CA GLN A 125 -9.28 20.00 12.51
C GLN A 125 -8.08 19.54 13.34
N ASP A 126 -8.31 18.83 14.45
CA ASP A 126 -7.24 18.25 15.27
C ASP A 126 -6.54 17.09 14.55
N VAL A 127 -7.27 16.20 13.88
CA VAL A 127 -6.69 15.12 13.06
C VAL A 127 -5.86 15.69 11.91
N ASP A 128 -6.35 16.71 11.18
CA ASP A 128 -5.58 17.37 10.12
C ASP A 128 -4.25 17.96 10.67
N ARG A 129 -4.28 18.58 11.86
CA ARG A 129 -3.07 19.09 12.53
C ARG A 129 -2.10 17.96 12.88
N ARG A 130 -2.59 16.81 13.38
CA ARG A 130 -1.78 15.62 13.68
C ARG A 130 -1.15 15.05 12.40
N ILE A 131 -1.87 15.00 11.28
CA ILE A 131 -1.35 14.56 9.97
C ILE A 131 -0.20 15.47 9.50
N GLU A 132 -0.34 16.80 9.61
CA GLU A 132 0.74 17.75 9.29
C GLU A 132 1.98 17.64 10.21
N GLN A 133 1.89 16.87 11.29
CA GLN A 133 2.93 16.67 12.30
C GLN A 133 3.67 15.33 12.18
N VAL A 134 3.12 14.28 11.54
CA VAL A 134 3.74 12.93 11.48
C VAL A 134 5.19 12.97 10.98
N GLU A 135 5.46 13.73 9.93
CA GLU A 135 6.79 13.88 9.32
C GLU A 135 7.78 14.71 10.16
N LYS A 136 7.30 15.42 11.19
CA LYS A 136 8.10 16.32 12.05
C LYS A 136 8.40 15.69 13.42
N TYR A 137 7.63 14.69 13.85
CA TYR A 137 7.77 14.08 15.16
C TYR A 137 8.88 13.02 15.18
N ALA A 138 9.69 13.05 16.24
CA ALA A 138 10.67 12.00 16.54
C ALA A 138 9.96 10.68 16.88
N THR A 139 8.85 10.78 17.61
CA THR A 139 8.01 9.69 18.12
C THR A 139 6.58 9.80 17.55
N PRO A 140 6.32 9.23 16.36
CA PRO A 140 5.01 9.28 15.69
C PRO A 140 3.84 8.78 16.55
N LEU A 141 4.10 7.84 17.46
CA LEU A 141 3.10 7.27 18.36
C LEU A 141 2.41 8.32 19.26
N ASP A 142 3.09 9.42 19.58
CA ASP A 142 2.54 10.50 20.42
C ASP A 142 1.39 11.26 19.73
N LEU A 143 1.17 11.02 18.44
CA LEU A 143 0.03 11.54 17.67
C LEU A 143 -1.20 10.62 17.72
N LEU A 144 -1.08 9.43 18.30
CA LEU A 144 -2.21 8.54 18.57
C LEU A 144 -2.78 8.81 19.97
N ASN A 145 -4.11 8.83 20.09
CA ASN A 145 -4.77 8.96 21.38
C ASN A 145 -4.55 7.69 22.20
N ALA A 146 -3.72 7.76 23.25
CA ALA A 146 -3.33 6.59 24.06
C ALA A 146 -4.50 5.79 24.68
N HIS A 147 -5.70 6.40 24.77
CA HIS A 147 -6.91 5.78 25.32
C HIS A 147 -7.91 5.28 24.24
N GLU A 148 -7.73 5.60 22.96
CA GLU A 148 -8.61 5.09 21.89
C GLU A 148 -8.07 3.73 21.38
N PRO A 149 -8.92 2.70 21.22
CA PRO A 149 -8.50 1.42 20.63
C PRO A 149 -8.02 1.57 19.19
N VAL A 150 -6.85 0.99 18.89
CA VAL A 150 -6.21 1.06 17.57
C VAL A 150 -6.32 -0.30 16.89
N SER A 151 -6.82 -0.33 15.65
CA SER A 151 -6.96 -1.58 14.87
C SER A 151 -6.11 -1.53 13.60
N ILE A 152 -4.99 -2.23 13.58
CA ILE A 152 -4.10 -2.32 12.40
C ILE A 152 -4.54 -3.49 11.52
N ARG A 153 -4.83 -3.23 10.24
CA ARG A 153 -5.21 -4.24 9.27
C ARG A 153 -4.02 -4.64 8.40
N LEU A 154 -3.55 -5.88 8.55
CA LEU A 154 -2.44 -6.47 7.78
C LEU A 154 -3.00 -7.42 6.72
N LEU A 155 -2.72 -7.11 5.45
CA LEU A 155 -2.94 -8.04 4.33
C LEU A 155 -1.60 -8.66 3.91
N TYR A 156 -1.42 -9.94 4.21
CA TYR A 156 -0.17 -10.68 3.95
C TYR A 156 -0.30 -11.56 2.70
N ILE A 157 0.64 -11.42 1.77
CA ILE A 157 0.60 -12.06 0.44
C ILE A 157 1.83 -12.98 0.27
N PRO A 158 1.71 -14.28 0.58
CA PRO A 158 2.78 -15.27 0.47
C PRO A 158 2.89 -15.93 -0.91
N THR A 159 2.14 -15.49 -1.94
CA THR A 159 1.99 -16.25 -3.19
C THR A 159 3.31 -16.60 -3.88
N ALA A 160 4.35 -15.78 -3.78
CA ALA A 160 5.70 -16.10 -4.29
C ALA A 160 6.24 -17.43 -3.71
N MET A 161 5.94 -17.75 -2.45
CA MET A 161 6.33 -19.00 -1.77
C MET A 161 5.58 -20.23 -2.30
N TYR A 162 4.49 -20.06 -3.03
CA TYR A 162 3.60 -21.15 -3.46
C TYR A 162 3.96 -21.76 -4.82
N ALA A 163 5.00 -21.24 -5.48
CA ALA A 163 5.55 -21.80 -6.70
C ALA A 163 5.96 -23.26 -6.49
N ILE A 164 5.36 -24.16 -7.27
CA ILE A 164 5.62 -25.60 -7.19
C ILE A 164 6.95 -25.89 -7.88
N ARG A 165 7.88 -26.53 -7.16
CA ARG A 165 9.16 -26.95 -7.72
C ARG A 165 8.99 -28.29 -8.43
N SER A 166 9.26 -28.30 -9.73
CA SER A 166 9.21 -29.48 -10.61
C SER A 166 10.23 -30.55 -10.21
N ASN A 167 11.37 -30.15 -9.65
CA ASN A 167 12.45 -31.02 -9.20
C ASN A 167 12.30 -31.55 -7.75
N SER A 168 11.16 -31.31 -7.08
CA SER A 168 10.95 -31.82 -5.71
C SER A 168 10.28 -33.19 -5.71
N GLU A 169 10.81 -34.11 -4.91
CA GLU A 169 10.19 -35.41 -4.59
C GLU A 169 8.83 -35.27 -3.87
N ASN A 170 8.51 -34.09 -3.33
CA ASN A 170 7.24 -33.85 -2.65
C ASN A 170 6.13 -33.53 -3.64
N THR A 171 4.97 -34.19 -3.48
CA THR A 171 3.77 -33.88 -4.28
C THR A 171 3.39 -32.39 -4.18
N PRO A 172 2.80 -31.80 -5.23
CA PRO A 172 2.40 -30.39 -5.23
C PRO A 172 1.51 -30.00 -4.03
N GLY A 173 0.63 -30.90 -3.58
CA GLY A 173 -0.20 -30.71 -2.39
C GLY A 173 0.62 -30.56 -1.10
N LYS A 174 1.65 -31.41 -0.91
CA LYS A 174 2.56 -31.35 0.25
C LYS A 174 3.45 -30.10 0.19
N GLN A 175 3.91 -29.70 -0.99
CA GLN A 175 4.64 -28.44 -1.19
C GLN A 175 3.78 -27.23 -0.77
N ARG A 176 2.55 -27.11 -1.30
CA ARG A 176 1.62 -26.03 -0.93
C ARG A 176 1.21 -26.08 0.55
N GLN A 177 1.03 -27.26 1.15
CA GLN A 177 0.75 -27.40 2.58
C GLN A 177 1.89 -26.84 3.44
N ARG A 178 3.15 -27.19 3.13
CA ARG A 178 4.33 -26.66 3.81
C ARG A 178 4.43 -25.15 3.65
N ALA A 179 4.31 -24.64 2.42
CA ALA A 179 4.42 -23.22 2.15
C ALA A 179 3.34 -22.39 2.86
N ARG A 180 2.10 -22.91 3.00
CA ARG A 180 1.03 -22.29 3.80
C ARG A 180 1.32 -22.28 5.31
N ALA A 181 1.98 -23.32 5.82
CA ALA A 181 2.37 -23.39 7.23
C ALA A 181 3.53 -22.42 7.53
N ASP A 182 4.53 -22.36 6.65
CA ASP A 182 5.66 -21.43 6.77
C ASP A 182 5.19 -19.98 6.56
N GLY A 183 4.29 -19.72 5.60
CA GLY A 183 3.64 -18.42 5.42
C GLY A 183 2.85 -17.96 6.65
N LYS A 184 2.12 -18.85 7.33
CA LYS A 184 1.46 -18.52 8.61
C LYS A 184 2.47 -18.08 9.66
N LYS A 185 3.56 -18.83 9.86
CA LYS A 185 4.60 -18.49 10.86
C LYS A 185 5.21 -17.12 10.59
N ARG A 186 5.53 -16.81 9.33
CA ARG A 186 6.10 -15.52 8.93
C ARG A 186 5.12 -14.36 9.16
N ARG A 187 3.85 -14.56 8.82
CA ARG A 187 2.80 -13.57 9.15
C ARG A 187 2.69 -13.34 10.65
N THR A 188 2.67 -14.38 11.47
CA THR A 188 2.66 -14.21 12.94
C THR A 188 3.86 -13.40 13.42
N ARG A 189 5.08 -13.66 12.91
CA ARG A 189 6.26 -12.83 13.20
C ARG A 189 6.08 -11.36 12.79
N ILE A 190 5.46 -11.07 11.64
CA ILE A 190 5.14 -9.70 11.22
C ILE A 190 4.10 -9.07 12.15
N VAL A 191 3.07 -9.82 12.54
CA VAL A 191 2.05 -9.37 13.52
C VAL A 191 2.68 -9.02 14.86
N ASP A 192 3.66 -9.79 15.33
CA ASP A 192 4.35 -9.52 16.58
C ASP A 192 5.23 -8.26 16.49
N VAL A 193 6.01 -8.09 15.41
CA VAL A 193 6.74 -6.83 15.14
C VAL A 193 5.79 -5.63 15.02
N LEU A 194 4.60 -5.77 14.42
CA LEU A 194 3.63 -4.67 14.36
C LEU A 194 3.07 -4.26 15.74
N LYS A 195 2.97 -5.19 16.70
CA LYS A 195 2.63 -4.87 18.10
C LYS A 195 3.77 -4.16 18.81
N GLU A 196 5.02 -4.58 18.56
CA GLU A 196 6.22 -3.93 19.11
C GLU A 196 6.37 -2.50 18.56
N LEU A 197 6.06 -2.29 17.28
CA LEU A 197 6.10 -0.97 16.64
C LEU A 197 4.97 -0.02 17.07
N ILE A 198 3.80 -0.53 17.43
CA ILE A 198 2.68 0.27 17.96
C ILE A 198 2.24 -0.31 19.32
N PRO A 199 3.04 -0.09 20.38
CA PRO A 199 2.87 -0.73 21.69
C PRO A 199 1.85 0.03 22.55
N THR A 200 0.61 0.20 22.07
CA THR A 200 -0.49 0.68 22.92
C THR A 200 -1.22 -0.50 23.54
N GLU A 201 -1.66 -0.36 24.80
CA GLU A 201 -2.42 -1.40 25.52
C GLU A 201 -3.70 -1.83 24.79
N ASN A 202 -4.20 -0.97 23.89
CA ASN A 202 -5.41 -1.17 23.11
C ASN A 202 -5.16 -1.44 21.61
N THR A 203 -3.92 -1.80 21.21
CA THR A 203 -3.61 -2.16 19.82
C THR A 203 -4.05 -3.59 19.50
N THR A 204 -4.92 -3.73 18.51
CA THR A 204 -5.34 -5.00 17.91
C THR A 204 -4.80 -5.10 16.48
N ILE A 205 -4.16 -6.22 16.13
CA ILE A 205 -3.71 -6.49 14.76
C ILE A 205 -4.67 -7.49 14.10
N LEU A 206 -5.46 -7.02 13.13
CA LEU A 206 -6.30 -7.87 12.28
C LEU A 206 -5.49 -8.32 11.06
N ALA A 207 -5.15 -9.59 10.97
CA ALA A 207 -4.31 -10.12 9.90
C ALA A 207 -5.08 -11.11 9.01
N ALA A 208 -4.96 -10.95 7.69
CA ALA A 208 -5.53 -11.83 6.68
C ALA A 208 -4.44 -12.27 5.69
N THR A 209 -4.48 -13.53 5.24
CA THR A 209 -3.60 -14.02 4.16
C THR A 209 -4.36 -13.98 2.84
N LEU A 210 -3.85 -13.29 1.81
CA LEU A 210 -4.38 -13.31 0.44
C LEU A 210 -3.47 -14.11 -0.48
N ASP A 211 -4.04 -15.05 -1.22
CA ASP A 211 -3.34 -15.78 -2.28
C ASP A 211 -3.74 -15.25 -3.66
N PHE A 212 -2.82 -14.61 -4.39
CA PHE A 212 -3.08 -14.08 -5.73
C PHE A 212 -3.32 -15.15 -6.80
N ASP A 213 -2.96 -16.42 -6.58
CA ASP A 213 -3.22 -17.52 -7.54
C ASP A 213 -4.72 -17.81 -7.69
N ASP A 214 -5.46 -17.86 -6.57
CA ASP A 214 -6.89 -18.18 -6.53
C ASP A 214 -7.78 -17.03 -6.01
N GLY A 215 -7.19 -15.90 -5.60
CA GLY A 215 -7.89 -14.73 -5.09
C GLY A 215 -8.55 -14.92 -3.72
N SER A 216 -8.24 -16.00 -3.01
CA SER A 216 -8.89 -16.32 -1.74
C SER A 216 -8.21 -15.69 -0.53
N VAL A 217 -9.05 -15.35 0.45
CA VAL A 217 -8.63 -14.92 1.79
C VAL A 217 -8.62 -16.13 2.72
N LYS A 218 -7.53 -16.32 3.47
CA LYS A 218 -7.29 -17.49 4.32
C LYS A 218 -6.66 -17.09 5.66
N GLN A 219 -6.72 -17.99 6.64
CA GLN A 219 -5.95 -17.96 7.88
C GLN A 219 -6.12 -16.70 8.76
N THR A 220 -7.31 -16.07 8.80
CA THR A 220 -7.60 -14.86 9.58
C THR A 220 -7.14 -14.92 11.06
N GLU A 221 -6.71 -13.80 11.62
CA GLU A 221 -6.16 -13.68 12.98
C GLU A 221 -6.43 -12.28 13.56
N GLY A 222 -6.63 -12.17 14.88
CA GLY A 222 -6.79 -10.89 15.59
C GLY A 222 -8.19 -10.55 16.09
N ALA A 223 -9.24 -11.27 15.65
CA ALA A 223 -10.61 -11.07 16.13
C ALA A 223 -11.36 -12.39 16.30
N ALA A 224 -12.33 -12.40 17.22
CA ALA A 224 -13.19 -13.56 17.49
C ALA A 224 -14.24 -13.80 16.39
N SER A 225 -14.76 -12.73 15.77
CA SER A 225 -15.73 -12.83 14.67
C SER A 225 -15.03 -12.92 13.32
N GLN A 226 -15.47 -13.84 12.46
CA GLN A 226 -15.00 -13.90 11.07
C GLN A 226 -15.56 -12.78 10.19
N ALA A 227 -16.63 -12.10 10.62
CA ALA A 227 -17.29 -11.06 9.83
C ALA A 227 -16.50 -9.75 9.69
N VAL A 228 -15.42 -9.56 10.46
CA VAL A 228 -14.52 -8.39 10.35
C VAL A 228 -13.42 -8.56 9.30
N PHE A 229 -13.35 -9.74 8.67
CA PHE A 229 -12.36 -10.07 7.66
C PHE A 229 -12.99 -10.10 6.25
N PRO A 230 -12.22 -9.79 5.20
CA PRO A 230 -12.72 -9.79 3.84
C PRO A 230 -13.06 -11.20 3.38
N GLN A 231 -14.11 -11.32 2.56
CA GLN A 231 -14.60 -12.62 2.09
C GLN A 231 -13.93 -13.02 0.76
N SER A 232 -13.57 -12.04 -0.07
CA SER A 232 -12.78 -12.21 -1.30
C SER A 232 -11.50 -11.37 -1.28
N GLY A 233 -10.53 -11.74 -2.14
CA GLY A 233 -9.31 -10.97 -2.32
C GLY A 233 -9.53 -9.59 -2.94
N LYS A 234 -10.61 -9.36 -3.69
CA LYS A 234 -10.96 -8.02 -4.19
C LYS A 234 -11.49 -7.16 -3.05
N ASP A 235 -12.36 -7.69 -2.19
CA ASP A 235 -12.82 -7.01 -0.97
C ASP A 235 -11.61 -6.64 -0.08
N ALA A 236 -10.65 -7.57 0.06
CA ALA A 236 -9.45 -7.37 0.86
C ALA A 236 -8.57 -6.20 0.36
N MET A 237 -8.55 -5.97 -0.95
CA MET A 237 -7.78 -4.88 -1.57
C MET A 237 -8.56 -3.56 -1.64
N ARG A 238 -9.89 -3.60 -1.68
CA ARG A 238 -10.76 -2.46 -2.03
C ARG A 238 -11.52 -1.88 -0.84
N ASP A 239 -12.12 -2.75 -0.05
CA ASP A 239 -13.16 -2.40 0.92
C ASP A 239 -12.73 -2.70 2.37
N TRP A 240 -11.81 -3.63 2.57
CA TRP A 240 -11.20 -3.90 3.88
C TRP A 240 -10.08 -2.91 4.26
N GLU A 241 -9.64 -2.08 3.31
CA GLU A 241 -8.71 -0.97 3.53
C GLU A 241 -7.51 -1.31 4.44
N PRO A 242 -6.63 -2.25 4.06
CA PRO A 242 -5.52 -2.66 4.93
C PRO A 242 -4.57 -1.49 5.21
N HIS A 243 -4.17 -1.29 6.47
CA HIS A 243 -3.17 -0.30 6.84
C HIS A 243 -1.78 -0.65 6.32
N ILE A 244 -1.52 -1.94 6.11
CA ILE A 244 -0.30 -2.46 5.51
C ILE A 244 -0.60 -3.67 4.60
N ILE A 245 -0.05 -3.63 3.38
CA ILE A 245 0.11 -4.79 2.52
C ILE A 245 1.55 -5.27 2.62
N TYR A 246 1.74 -6.54 2.96
CA TYR A 246 3.05 -7.19 2.97
C TYR A 246 3.13 -8.24 1.87
N VAL A 247 4.00 -8.04 0.88
CA VAL A 247 4.27 -8.99 -0.22
C VAL A 247 5.56 -9.72 0.05
N GLU A 248 5.47 -11.04 0.21
CA GLU A 248 6.57 -11.89 0.66
C GLU A 248 7.48 -12.38 -0.48
N GLY A 249 8.73 -12.67 -0.13
CA GLY A 249 9.72 -13.28 -0.98
C GLY A 249 9.41 -14.73 -1.37
N GLY A 250 9.96 -15.17 -2.49
CA GLY A 250 9.74 -16.51 -3.05
C GLY A 250 10.16 -16.52 -4.52
N ASN A 251 9.40 -17.20 -5.37
CA ASN A 251 9.64 -17.14 -6.82
C ASN A 251 8.99 -15.88 -7.43
N THR A 252 9.81 -14.99 -7.98
CA THR A 252 9.41 -13.71 -8.57
C THR A 252 8.54 -13.88 -9.82
N PHE A 253 8.87 -14.82 -10.69
CA PHE A 253 8.12 -15.08 -11.93
C PHE A 253 6.71 -15.59 -11.64
N TRP A 254 6.58 -16.49 -10.66
CA TRP A 254 5.28 -16.99 -10.18
C TRP A 254 4.44 -15.87 -9.56
N LEU A 255 5.04 -15.03 -8.70
CA LEU A 255 4.36 -13.89 -8.10
C LEU A 255 3.79 -12.95 -9.19
N TYR A 256 4.61 -12.59 -10.16
CA TYR A 256 4.19 -11.70 -11.26
C TYR A 256 3.12 -12.36 -12.16
N HIS A 257 3.26 -13.65 -12.47
CA HIS A 257 2.23 -14.40 -13.20
C HIS A 257 0.88 -14.36 -12.48
N CYS A 258 0.85 -14.56 -11.16
CA CYS A 258 -0.39 -14.45 -10.38
C CYS A 258 -0.95 -13.02 -10.38
N ILE A 259 -0.08 -11.99 -10.31
CA ILE A 259 -0.48 -10.58 -10.40
C ILE A 259 -1.17 -10.28 -11.75
N GLU A 260 -0.59 -10.70 -12.88
CA GLU A 260 -1.21 -10.57 -14.21
C GLU A 260 -2.53 -11.35 -14.29
N LYS A 261 -2.51 -12.64 -13.93
CA LYS A 261 -3.64 -13.59 -14.03
C LYS A 261 -4.89 -13.10 -13.29
N GLY A 262 -4.72 -12.49 -12.12
CA GLY A 262 -5.83 -11.99 -11.30
C GLY A 262 -6.11 -10.49 -11.43
N HIS A 263 -5.45 -9.80 -12.37
CA HIS A 263 -5.52 -8.34 -12.53
C HIS A 263 -5.30 -7.60 -11.20
N TRP A 264 -4.27 -7.99 -10.45
CA TRP A 264 -3.92 -7.39 -9.16
C TRP A 264 -3.02 -6.15 -9.28
N ASN A 265 -2.47 -5.90 -10.48
CA ASN A 265 -1.63 -4.74 -10.78
C ASN A 265 -2.34 -3.42 -10.50
N GLU A 266 -3.57 -3.25 -10.99
CA GLU A 266 -4.36 -2.02 -10.79
C GLU A 266 -4.79 -1.86 -9.32
N ASP A 267 -5.17 -2.95 -8.65
CA ASP A 267 -5.53 -2.93 -7.23
C ASP A 267 -4.31 -2.56 -6.35
N LEU A 268 -3.12 -3.10 -6.64
CA LEU A 268 -1.87 -2.76 -5.94
C LEU A 268 -1.43 -1.32 -6.20
N VAL A 269 -1.44 -0.86 -7.46
CA VAL A 269 -1.08 0.52 -7.80
C VAL A 269 -2.05 1.49 -7.11
N ARG A 270 -3.36 1.29 -7.24
CA ARG A 270 -4.38 2.12 -6.60
C ARG A 270 -4.25 2.12 -5.07
N TYR A 271 -3.94 0.99 -4.45
CA TYR A 271 -3.66 0.93 -3.02
C TYR A 271 -2.46 1.81 -2.64
N CYS A 272 -1.35 1.66 -3.35
CA CYS A 272 -0.09 2.32 -3.04
C CYS A 272 -0.11 3.83 -3.33
N THR A 273 -0.79 4.27 -4.39
CA THR A 273 -0.83 5.68 -4.84
C THR A 273 -2.10 6.43 -4.46
N GLY A 274 -3.14 5.73 -4.00
CA GLY A 274 -4.46 6.31 -3.69
C GLY A 274 -4.49 7.14 -2.39
N PRO A 275 -5.61 7.86 -2.15
CA PRO A 275 -5.73 8.83 -1.05
C PRO A 275 -5.68 8.23 0.36
N ARG A 276 -5.85 6.91 0.50
CA ARG A 276 -5.79 6.18 1.78
C ARG A 276 -4.36 5.97 2.30
N GLN A 277 -3.34 6.07 1.45
CA GLN A 277 -1.90 6.03 1.80
C GLN A 277 -1.48 4.85 2.70
N GLY A 278 -2.03 3.66 2.46
CA GLY A 278 -1.60 2.44 3.15
C GLY A 278 -0.15 2.08 2.82
N VAL A 279 0.51 1.34 3.72
CA VAL A 279 1.94 1.03 3.59
C VAL A 279 2.15 -0.21 2.73
N TYR A 280 3.00 -0.11 1.71
CA TYR A 280 3.48 -1.27 0.96
C TYR A 280 4.81 -1.78 1.54
N CYS A 281 4.87 -3.03 1.99
CA CYS A 281 6.11 -3.69 2.40
C CYS A 281 6.43 -4.84 1.44
N GLY A 282 7.55 -4.77 0.72
CA GLY A 282 7.94 -5.76 -0.29
C GLY A 282 9.24 -6.46 0.08
N SER A 283 9.18 -7.78 0.28
CA SER A 283 10.32 -8.64 0.61
C SER A 283 10.79 -9.42 -0.61
N SER A 284 12.06 -9.31 -0.97
CA SER A 284 12.72 -10.04 -2.07
C SER A 284 11.94 -9.97 -3.39
N ALA A 285 11.24 -11.05 -3.80
CA ALA A 285 10.30 -11.04 -4.93
C ALA A 285 9.29 -9.87 -4.89
N GLY A 286 8.76 -9.54 -3.70
CA GLY A 286 7.90 -8.36 -3.48
C GLY A 286 8.59 -7.04 -3.80
N ALA A 287 9.86 -6.89 -3.41
CA ALA A 287 10.66 -5.72 -3.76
C ALA A 287 10.92 -5.61 -5.27
N ILE A 288 11.19 -6.74 -5.94
CA ILE A 288 11.41 -6.79 -7.39
C ILE A 288 10.15 -6.38 -8.16
N VAL A 289 8.98 -6.94 -7.83
CA VAL A 289 7.73 -6.58 -8.53
C VAL A 289 7.30 -5.14 -8.26
N ALA A 290 7.67 -4.53 -7.15
CA ALA A 290 7.41 -3.11 -6.88
C ALA A 290 8.26 -2.16 -7.75
N GLY A 291 9.41 -2.62 -8.26
CA GLY A 291 10.31 -1.84 -9.12
C GLY A 291 9.80 -1.62 -10.55
N ALA A 292 10.62 -0.96 -11.37
CA ALA A 292 10.28 -0.62 -12.74
C ALA A 292 10.35 -1.79 -13.73
N SER A 293 11.25 -2.75 -13.50
CA SER A 293 11.34 -4.02 -14.24
C SER A 293 11.58 -5.18 -13.28
N ILE A 294 11.02 -6.35 -13.63
CA ILE A 294 11.27 -7.61 -12.92
C ILE A 294 12.46 -8.39 -13.48
N GLU A 295 13.17 -7.86 -14.49
CA GLU A 295 14.31 -8.53 -15.14
C GLU A 295 15.47 -8.80 -14.17
N THR A 296 15.55 -8.07 -13.04
CA THR A 296 16.53 -8.30 -11.97
C THR A 296 16.45 -9.71 -11.35
N ALA A 297 15.27 -10.35 -11.39
CA ALA A 297 15.08 -11.75 -11.00
C ALA A 297 15.91 -12.72 -11.87
N CYS A 298 16.13 -12.38 -13.15
CA CYS A 298 16.83 -13.23 -14.11
C CYS A 298 18.35 -13.31 -13.87
N TRP A 299 18.93 -12.47 -13.01
CA TRP A 299 20.39 -12.24 -12.98
C TRP A 299 21.14 -13.23 -12.09
N LYS A 300 20.55 -13.69 -10.99
CA LYS A 300 21.17 -14.61 -10.03
C LYS A 300 20.84 -16.08 -10.29
N GLY A 301 19.84 -16.36 -11.12
CA GLY A 301 19.34 -17.72 -11.38
C GLY A 301 18.67 -18.40 -10.17
N LEU A 302 18.22 -17.63 -9.17
CA LEU A 302 17.56 -18.14 -7.96
C LEU A 302 16.06 -18.43 -8.20
N ASP A 303 15.45 -17.66 -9.10
CA ASP A 303 14.07 -17.80 -9.54
C ASP A 303 13.99 -18.80 -10.70
N ASP A 304 13.15 -19.83 -10.59
CA ASP A 304 12.89 -20.80 -11.65
C ASP A 304 11.75 -20.30 -12.56
N PRO A 305 11.99 -19.94 -13.83
CA PRO A 305 10.92 -19.50 -14.74
C PRO A 305 10.02 -20.65 -15.22
N THR A 306 10.45 -21.91 -15.11
CA THR A 306 9.68 -23.07 -15.61
C THR A 306 8.40 -23.33 -14.81
N VAL A 307 8.23 -22.69 -13.66
CA VAL A 307 7.00 -22.74 -12.85
C VAL A 307 5.83 -21.98 -13.47
N VAL A 308 6.08 -21.11 -14.47
CA VAL A 308 5.05 -20.30 -15.14
C VAL A 308 4.69 -20.91 -16.49
N PRO A 309 3.45 -21.41 -16.69
CA PRO A 309 3.03 -22.01 -17.95
C PRO A 309 3.21 -21.06 -19.14
N GLY A 310 4.07 -21.43 -20.09
CA GLY A 310 4.27 -20.69 -21.35
C GLY A 310 5.33 -19.58 -21.29
N ARG A 311 6.01 -19.36 -20.16
CA ARG A 311 7.16 -18.43 -20.03
C ARG A 311 8.36 -19.13 -19.38
N ASN A 312 8.74 -20.26 -19.96
CA ASN A 312 9.62 -21.24 -19.34
C ASN A 312 11.10 -20.83 -19.29
N GLY A 313 11.53 -19.75 -19.94
CA GLY A 313 12.93 -19.33 -19.97
C GLY A 313 13.13 -17.84 -19.65
N TYR A 314 14.29 -17.47 -19.09
CA TYR A 314 14.62 -16.10 -18.71
C TYR A 314 14.44 -15.05 -19.82
N LYS A 315 14.59 -15.45 -21.10
CA LYS A 315 14.34 -14.58 -22.26
C LYS A 315 12.88 -14.09 -22.35
N ASP A 316 11.92 -14.86 -21.81
CA ASP A 316 10.48 -14.58 -21.84
C ASP A 316 10.10 -13.49 -20.81
N TRP A 317 11.05 -13.14 -19.93
CA TRP A 317 10.94 -12.16 -18.85
C TRP A 317 11.71 -10.86 -19.14
N LYS A 318 12.38 -10.78 -20.29
CA LYS A 318 13.14 -9.61 -20.71
C LYS A 318 12.22 -8.42 -21.03
N ASN A 319 12.55 -7.23 -20.53
CA ASN A 319 11.73 -6.01 -20.61
C ASN A 319 10.34 -6.12 -19.95
N VAL A 320 10.07 -7.15 -19.14
CA VAL A 320 8.79 -7.22 -18.40
C VAL A 320 8.80 -6.14 -17.32
N THR A 321 7.81 -5.25 -17.41
CA THR A 321 7.66 -4.07 -16.55
C THR A 321 7.08 -4.49 -15.20
N GLY A 322 7.65 -3.98 -14.10
CA GLY A 322 7.08 -4.18 -12.77
C GLY A 322 5.92 -3.21 -12.49
N LEU A 323 5.54 -3.06 -11.23
CA LEU A 323 4.48 -2.15 -10.79
C LEU A 323 4.91 -0.67 -10.82
N ARG A 324 6.21 -0.39 -11.02
CA ARG A 324 6.79 0.97 -11.10
C ARG A 324 6.50 1.84 -9.86
N LEU A 325 6.27 1.25 -8.70
CA LEU A 325 5.89 1.96 -7.47
C LEU A 325 7.00 2.86 -6.91
N VAL A 326 8.24 2.71 -7.41
CA VAL A 326 9.41 3.58 -7.14
C VAL A 326 9.82 4.32 -8.44
N GLY A 327 8.83 4.71 -9.24
CA GLY A 327 9.01 5.35 -10.54
C GLY A 327 9.80 4.48 -11.53
N ALA A 328 10.87 5.03 -12.08
CA ALA A 328 11.71 4.37 -13.07
C ALA A 328 12.81 3.45 -12.47
N THR A 329 12.82 3.21 -11.16
CA THR A 329 13.89 2.42 -10.50
C THR A 329 13.53 0.93 -10.41
N SER A 330 14.41 0.06 -10.89
CA SER A 330 14.33 -1.40 -10.70
C SER A 330 15.08 -1.82 -9.44
N ILE A 331 14.62 -2.88 -8.75
CA ILE A 331 15.20 -3.29 -7.45
C ILE A 331 15.94 -4.62 -7.59
N PHE A 332 17.14 -4.71 -7.02
CA PHE A 332 17.96 -5.92 -6.94
C PHE A 332 18.24 -6.28 -5.46
N PRO A 333 17.40 -7.10 -4.82
CA PRO A 333 17.59 -7.53 -3.43
C PRO A 333 18.67 -8.62 -3.31
N HIS A 334 19.09 -8.91 -2.08
CA HIS A 334 20.18 -9.85 -1.75
C HIS A 334 21.47 -9.54 -2.53
N MET A 335 21.90 -8.28 -2.46
CA MET A 335 23.17 -7.84 -3.02
C MET A 335 24.32 -8.38 -2.18
N GLU A 336 25.29 -8.98 -2.85
CA GLU A 336 26.52 -9.53 -2.29
C GLU A 336 27.66 -9.17 -3.23
N ASP A 337 28.89 -9.11 -2.74
CA ASP A 337 30.04 -8.64 -3.53
C ASP A 337 30.29 -9.53 -4.77
N ARG A 338 29.97 -10.83 -4.69
CA ARG A 338 30.00 -11.78 -5.82
C ARG A 338 29.06 -11.43 -6.98
N TRP A 339 28.06 -10.57 -6.76
CA TRP A 339 27.11 -10.13 -7.78
C TRP A 339 27.51 -8.80 -8.44
N ALA A 340 28.56 -8.11 -7.97
CA ALA A 340 28.94 -6.78 -8.44
C ALA A 340 29.22 -6.71 -9.95
N ASP A 341 29.99 -7.66 -10.50
CA ASP A 341 30.27 -7.69 -11.93
C ASP A 341 29.03 -8.02 -12.76
N THR A 342 28.16 -8.92 -12.27
CA THR A 342 26.88 -9.25 -12.91
C THR A 342 25.95 -8.04 -12.94
N VAL A 343 25.77 -7.35 -11.82
CA VAL A 343 24.95 -6.12 -11.74
C VAL A 343 25.46 -5.08 -12.71
N ARG A 344 26.78 -4.80 -12.75
CA ARG A 344 27.39 -3.85 -13.68
C ARG A 344 27.09 -4.21 -15.15
N GLU A 345 27.35 -5.46 -15.54
CA GLU A 345 27.14 -5.96 -16.91
C GLU A 345 25.67 -5.97 -17.35
N LYS A 346 24.72 -6.16 -16.42
CA LYS A 346 23.28 -6.13 -16.71
C LYS A 346 22.69 -4.73 -16.67
N GLN A 347 23.13 -3.87 -15.75
CA GLN A 347 22.67 -2.49 -15.62
C GLN A 347 23.01 -1.66 -16.87
N GLU A 348 24.17 -1.88 -17.49
CA GLU A 348 24.54 -1.28 -18.79
C GLU A 348 23.56 -1.62 -19.94
N LYS A 349 22.74 -2.66 -19.77
CA LYS A 349 21.79 -3.18 -20.78
C LYS A 349 20.33 -2.90 -20.42
N LEU A 350 20.06 -2.48 -19.18
CA LEU A 350 18.74 -2.06 -18.72
C LEU A 350 18.53 -0.57 -19.06
N ARG A 351 17.30 -0.16 -19.32
CA ARG A 351 16.98 1.26 -19.60
C ARG A 351 16.80 2.05 -18.30
N GLU A 352 16.35 1.34 -17.28
CA GLU A 352 16.00 1.80 -15.95
C GLU A 352 17.22 1.78 -15.01
N PRO A 353 17.40 2.77 -14.12
CA PRO A 353 18.35 2.65 -13.01
C PRO A 353 18.01 1.47 -12.10
N VAL A 354 19.03 0.91 -11.47
CA VAL A 354 18.93 -0.27 -10.60
C VAL A 354 19.41 0.12 -9.22
N LEU A 355 18.58 -0.15 -8.21
CA LEU A 355 18.92 0.01 -6.80
C LEU A 355 19.15 -1.37 -6.19
N CYS A 356 20.39 -1.63 -5.79
CA CYS A 356 20.79 -2.85 -5.11
C CYS A 356 20.59 -2.72 -3.60
N LEU A 357 20.05 -3.75 -2.96
CA LEU A 357 19.87 -3.84 -1.52
C LEU A 357 20.59 -5.08 -0.98
N ARG A 358 21.47 -4.91 0.01
CA ARG A 358 22.01 -6.01 0.82
C ARG A 358 20.92 -6.60 1.72
N ASP A 359 21.27 -7.65 2.47
CA ASP A 359 20.31 -8.30 3.38
C ASP A 359 20.00 -7.44 4.61
N ASP A 360 20.95 -6.62 5.07
CA ASP A 360 20.84 -5.67 6.17
C ASP A 360 20.32 -4.28 5.76
N GLU A 361 19.89 -4.10 4.50
CA GLU A 361 19.46 -2.82 3.94
C GLU A 361 17.95 -2.79 3.63
N ALA A 362 17.35 -1.61 3.80
CA ALA A 362 15.95 -1.34 3.45
C ALA A 362 15.83 -0.04 2.65
N LEU A 363 15.03 -0.06 1.59
CA LEU A 363 14.65 1.14 0.83
C LEU A 363 13.34 1.70 1.37
N CYS A 364 13.41 2.87 2.01
CA CYS A 364 12.24 3.63 2.45
C CYS A 364 11.78 4.58 1.34
N VAL A 365 10.51 4.53 0.96
CA VAL A 365 9.92 5.29 -0.17
C VAL A 365 8.74 6.14 0.31
N SER A 366 8.85 7.47 0.16
CA SER A 366 7.84 8.46 0.53
C SER A 366 7.35 9.23 -0.71
N GLY A 367 6.09 9.07 -1.07
CA GLY A 367 5.50 9.66 -2.27
C GLY A 367 5.25 11.16 -2.18
N HIS A 368 4.92 11.67 -1.00
CA HIS A 368 4.73 13.12 -0.77
C HIS A 368 5.98 13.95 -1.05
N LYS A 369 7.15 13.33 -0.90
CA LYS A 369 8.46 13.93 -1.15
C LYS A 369 9.11 13.43 -2.45
N GLN A 370 8.47 12.47 -3.15
CA GLN A 370 9.06 11.63 -4.21
C GLN A 370 10.47 11.16 -3.85
N LEU A 371 10.65 10.76 -2.59
CA LEU A 371 11.95 10.46 -1.99
C LEU A 371 12.06 8.95 -1.79
N ALA A 372 13.20 8.39 -2.19
CA ALA A 372 13.59 7.03 -1.87
C ALA A 372 15.01 7.06 -1.29
N TYR A 373 15.22 6.43 -0.13
CA TYR A 373 16.53 6.38 0.54
C TYR A 373 16.76 5.03 1.20
N VAL A 374 18.02 4.59 1.23
CA VAL A 374 18.41 3.31 1.84
C VAL A 374 18.82 3.55 3.28
N THR A 375 18.27 2.76 4.19
CA THR A 375 18.71 2.66 5.59
C THR A 375 19.37 1.31 5.82
N LYS A 376 20.18 1.20 6.88
CA LYS A 376 20.97 0.00 7.17
C LYS A 376 20.78 -0.44 8.62
N GLY A 377 20.57 -1.73 8.81
CA GLY A 377 20.48 -2.37 10.12
C GLY A 377 21.80 -2.32 10.90
N ALA A 378 21.69 -2.37 12.23
CA ALA A 378 22.82 -2.61 13.09
C ALA A 378 23.44 -3.99 12.75
N GLN A 379 24.76 -4.03 12.55
CA GLN A 379 25.45 -5.29 12.32
C GLN A 379 25.41 -6.12 13.60
N ILE A 380 24.60 -7.19 13.59
CA ILE A 380 24.64 -8.21 14.63
C ILE A 380 26.00 -8.89 14.51
N ALA A 381 26.85 -8.72 15.53
CA ALA A 381 28.14 -9.42 15.62
C ALA A 381 27.87 -10.94 15.69
N SER A 382 28.27 -11.65 14.64
CA SER A 382 28.06 -13.08 14.41
C SER A 382 29.09 -13.97 15.10
#